data_AF-A0A2N5KIQ8-F1
#
_entry.id   AF-A0A2N5KIQ8-F1
#
_cell.length_a   1.000
_cell.length_b   1.000
_cell.length_c   1.000
_cell.angle_alpha   90.00
_cell.angle_beta   90.00
_cell.angle_gamma   90.00
#
_symmetry.space_group_name_H-M   'P 1'
#
loop_
_entity.id
_entity.type
_entity.pdbx_description
1 polymer ?
#
loop_
_entity_poly.entity_id
_entity_poly.type
_entity_poly.pdbx_seq_one_letter_code
_entity_poly.pdbx_strand_id
1 'polypeptide(L)'
;MLKHAGQRGPGLAHSIVVLIGVVGLLTAGLQVLTPRTYPPPRLGSQQVVATRNPKIGVHLRLSGTDDETALAEQLSQVREMGAQWVVDLFPWAYVQPRGPRAFDWRGADLMIAHAKQQGLEV
;
A
#
# COMPACT_ATOMS: atom_id res chain seq x y z
N MET A 1 -50.91 -37.49 -31.81
CA MET A 1 -51.01 -36.14 -32.40
C MET A 1 -50.03 -35.23 -31.67
N LEU A 2 -48.74 -35.35 -32.01
CA LEU A 2 -47.66 -34.53 -31.45
C LEU A 2 -47.21 -33.53 -32.51
N LYS A 3 -47.21 -32.24 -32.19
CA LYS A 3 -46.35 -31.27 -32.87
C LYS A 3 -45.68 -30.39 -31.82
N HIS A 4 -44.37 -30.60 -31.74
CA HIS A 4 -43.44 -29.99 -30.82
C HIS A 4 -43.50 -28.46 -30.87
N ALA A 5 -43.72 -27.84 -29.70
CA ALA A 5 -43.54 -26.42 -29.51
C ALA A 5 -42.04 -26.10 -29.68
N GLY A 6 -41.70 -25.44 -30.79
CA GLY A 6 -40.34 -24.96 -31.04
C GLY A 6 -39.98 -23.85 -30.05
N GLN A 7 -39.12 -24.18 -29.08
CA GLN A 7 -38.43 -23.18 -28.27
C GLN A 7 -37.58 -22.30 -29.19
N ARG A 8 -37.98 -21.04 -29.39
CA ARG A 8 -37.13 -20.03 -30.04
C ARG A 8 -35.96 -19.74 -29.09
N GLY A 9 -34.75 -20.12 -29.48
CA GLY A 9 -33.54 -19.82 -28.72
C GLY A 9 -33.33 -18.31 -28.53
N PRO A 10 -32.53 -17.91 -27.52
CA PRO A 10 -32.26 -16.50 -27.26
C PRO A 10 -31.67 -15.82 -28.50
N GLY A 11 -32.18 -14.63 -28.85
CA GLY A 11 -31.67 -13.84 -29.96
C GLY A 11 -30.23 -13.39 -29.70
N LEU A 12 -29.44 -13.18 -30.78
CA LEU A 12 -28.03 -12.79 -30.72
C LEU A 12 -27.72 -11.65 -29.74
N ALA A 13 -28.60 -10.65 -29.67
CA ALA A 13 -28.49 -9.53 -28.73
C ALA A 13 -28.56 -9.97 -27.25
N HIS A 14 -29.41 -10.95 -26.92
CA HIS A 14 -29.52 -11.50 -25.58
C HIS A 14 -28.25 -12.25 -25.18
N SER A 15 -27.67 -13.04 -26.11
CA SER A 15 -26.41 -13.74 -25.88
C SER A 15 -25.23 -12.77 -25.68
N ILE A 16 -25.20 -11.63 -26.40
CA ILE A 16 -24.17 -10.59 -26.22
C ILE A 16 -24.27 -9.95 -24.83
N VAL A 17 -25.48 -9.59 -24.39
CA VAL A 17 -25.68 -8.96 -23.06
C VAL A 17 -25.26 -9.91 -21.94
N VAL A 18 -25.61 -11.20 -22.04
CA VAL A 18 -25.19 -12.22 -21.08
C VAL A 18 -23.66 -12.36 -21.08
N LEU A 19 -23.02 -12.40 -22.25
CA LEU A 19 -21.56 -12.50 -22.35
C LEU A 19 -20.85 -11.30 -21.69
N ILE A 20 -21.33 -10.07 -21.92
CA ILE A 20 -20.78 -8.86 -21.29
C ILE A 20 -20.94 -8.94 -19.77
N GLY A 21 -22.10 -9.38 -19.27
CA GLY A 21 -22.33 -9.57 -17.84
C GLY A 21 -21.38 -10.59 -17.21
N VAL A 22 -21.19 -11.74 -17.88
CA VAL A 22 -20.26 -12.78 -17.42
C VAL A 22 -18.82 -12.27 -17.42
N VAL A 23 -18.37 -11.60 -18.48
CA VAL A 23 -17.03 -11.01 -18.54
C VAL A 23 -16.84 -9.98 -17.43
N GLY A 24 -17.82 -9.11 -17.19
CA GLY A 24 -17.78 -8.13 -16.10
C GLY A 24 -17.69 -8.76 -14.71
N LEU A 25 -18.41 -9.86 -14.48
CA LEU A 25 -18.33 -10.62 -13.22
C LEU A 25 -16.98 -11.32 -13.07
N LEU A 26 -16.44 -11.89 -14.14
CA LEU A 26 -15.12 -12.53 -14.13
C LEU A 26 -14.00 -11.52 -13.86
N THR A 27 -14.05 -10.34 -14.48
CA THR A 27 -13.05 -9.28 -14.22
C THR A 27 -13.15 -8.75 -12.80
N ALA A 28 -14.35 -8.49 -12.29
CA ALA A 28 -14.54 -8.08 -10.89
C ALA A 28 -14.06 -9.15 -9.90
N GLY A 29 -14.38 -10.42 -10.16
CA GLY A 29 -13.90 -11.55 -9.37
C GLY A 29 -12.39 -11.64 -9.36
N LEU A 30 -11.75 -11.46 -10.53
CA LEU A 30 -10.29 -11.46 -10.64
C LEU A 30 -9.66 -10.30 -9.84
N GLN A 31 -10.21 -9.09 -9.89
CA GLN A 31 -9.71 -7.92 -9.13
C GLN A 31 -9.79 -8.13 -7.61
N VAL A 32 -10.80 -8.86 -7.12
CA VAL A 32 -10.91 -9.20 -5.69
C VAL A 32 -9.87 -10.23 -5.27
N LEU A 33 -9.51 -11.15 -6.16
CA LEU A 33 -8.56 -12.23 -5.90
C LEU A 33 -7.09 -11.82 -6.12
N THR A 34 -6.83 -10.78 -6.92
CA THR A 34 -5.47 -10.30 -7.14
C THR A 34 -4.90 -9.64 -5.89
N PRO A 35 -3.69 -10.02 -5.43
CA PRO A 35 -3.03 -9.33 -4.33
C PRO A 35 -2.82 -7.86 -4.65
N ARG A 36 -3.04 -6.98 -3.67
CA ARG A 36 -2.65 -5.57 -3.81
C ARG A 36 -1.13 -5.49 -3.80
N THR A 37 -0.55 -5.17 -4.95
CA THR A 37 0.87 -4.86 -5.06
C THR A 37 1.06 -3.35 -5.01
N TYR A 38 2.02 -2.91 -4.21
CA TYR A 38 2.42 -1.51 -4.16
C TYR A 38 3.76 -1.33 -4.88
N PRO A 39 3.98 -0.21 -5.57
CA PRO A 39 5.30 0.10 -6.12
C PRO A 39 6.35 0.08 -4.99
N PRO A 40 7.58 -0.36 -5.29
CA PRO A 40 8.67 -0.29 -4.32
C PRO A 40 8.95 1.17 -3.93
N PRO A 41 9.42 1.43 -2.69
CA PRO A 41 9.77 2.78 -2.24
C PRO A 41 10.85 3.41 -3.14
N ARG A 42 10.73 4.72 -3.40
CA ARG A 42 11.72 5.49 -4.18
C ARG A 42 12.83 5.97 -3.24
N LEU A 43 13.78 5.09 -2.97
CA LEU A 43 14.91 5.37 -2.09
C LEU A 43 16.07 6.06 -2.84
N GLY A 44 16.74 6.99 -2.16
CA GLY A 44 17.96 7.64 -2.66
C GLY A 44 19.22 6.80 -2.46
N SER A 45 20.39 7.44 -2.34
CA SER A 45 21.64 6.76 -1.94
C SER A 45 21.69 6.54 -0.42
N GLN A 46 22.38 5.49 0.02
CA GLN A 46 22.46 5.16 1.46
C GLN A 46 23.25 6.24 2.19
N GLN A 47 22.72 6.69 3.32
CA GLN A 47 23.37 7.67 4.19
C GLN A 47 23.81 7.05 5.51
N VAL A 48 24.66 7.78 6.23
CA VAL A 48 25.13 7.44 7.57
C VAL A 48 24.98 8.68 8.46
N VAL A 49 24.59 8.46 9.71
CA VAL A 49 24.50 9.53 10.72
C VAL A 49 25.90 9.84 11.25
N ALA A 50 26.35 11.09 11.11
CA ALA A 50 27.52 11.58 11.81
C ALA A 50 27.07 12.23 13.13
N THR A 51 27.47 11.66 14.28
CA THR A 51 27.07 12.17 15.59
C THR A 51 28.22 12.30 16.57
N ARG A 52 28.13 13.29 17.46
CA ARG A 52 28.98 13.42 18.66
C ARG A 52 28.20 13.14 19.95
N ASN A 53 26.89 12.92 19.86
CA ASN A 53 26.03 12.60 20.98
C ASN A 53 25.06 11.46 20.59
N PRO A 54 25.44 10.20 20.84
CA PRO A 54 24.65 9.04 20.40
C PRO A 54 23.30 8.88 21.12
N LYS A 55 23.02 9.70 22.14
CA LYS A 55 21.79 9.61 22.94
C LYS A 55 20.62 10.36 22.32
N ILE A 56 20.84 11.16 21.27
CA ILE A 56 19.81 11.98 20.66
C ILE A 56 18.94 11.11 19.75
N GLY A 57 17.64 11.11 20.04
CA GLY A 57 16.59 10.63 19.16
C GLY A 57 15.49 11.68 19.00
N VAL A 58 14.70 11.54 17.93
CA VAL A 58 13.62 12.48 17.59
C VAL A 58 12.30 11.74 17.49
N HIS A 59 11.29 12.21 18.23
CA HIS A 59 9.93 11.74 18.02
C HIS A 59 9.31 12.46 16.81
N LEU A 60 8.79 11.68 15.87
CA LEU A 60 8.15 12.15 14.65
C LEU A 60 6.67 11.79 14.66
N ARG A 61 5.91 12.48 13.80
CA ARG A 61 4.51 12.19 13.54
C ARG A 61 4.27 12.13 12.03
N LEU A 62 5.03 11.25 11.39
CA LEU A 62 4.99 10.99 9.95
C LEU A 62 4.14 9.78 9.60
N SER A 63 3.84 8.91 10.56
CA SER A 63 3.01 7.72 10.32
C SER A 63 1.65 8.04 9.71
N GLY A 64 1.33 7.30 8.63
CA GLY A 64 0.08 7.47 7.87
C GLY A 64 0.23 8.35 6.63
N THR A 65 1.37 9.01 6.42
CA THR A 65 1.67 9.68 5.15
C THR A 65 2.06 8.68 4.07
N ASP A 66 1.64 8.95 2.83
CA ASP A 66 2.14 8.31 1.61
C ASP A 66 3.03 9.23 0.78
N ASP A 67 3.30 10.45 1.27
CA ASP A 67 4.23 11.39 0.67
C ASP A 67 5.68 11.00 0.99
N GLU A 68 6.26 10.22 0.07
CA GLU A 68 7.65 9.78 0.14
C GLU A 68 8.66 10.94 0.10
N THR A 69 8.33 12.06 -0.55
CA THR A 69 9.22 13.21 -0.63
C THR A 69 9.32 13.86 0.75
N ALA A 70 8.18 14.10 1.39
CA ALA A 70 8.14 14.63 2.75
C ALA A 70 8.82 13.69 3.76
N LEU A 71 8.67 12.38 3.63
CA LEU A 71 9.39 11.40 4.45
C LEU A 71 10.91 11.54 4.29
N ALA A 72 11.39 11.52 3.04
CA ALA A 72 12.82 11.62 2.76
C ALA A 72 13.43 12.93 3.28
N GLU A 73 12.74 14.06 3.08
CA GLU A 73 13.18 15.38 3.54
C GLU A 73 13.24 15.49 5.06
N GLN A 74 12.20 15.07 5.78
CA GLN A 74 12.19 15.19 7.24
C GLN A 74 13.21 14.23 7.87
N LEU A 75 13.34 13.02 7.35
CA LEU A 75 14.32 12.06 7.87
C LEU A 75 15.76 12.49 7.57
N SER A 76 16.02 13.17 6.43
CA SER A 76 17.36 13.73 6.17
C SER A 76 17.72 14.84 7.16
N GLN A 77 16.74 15.68 7.53
CA GLN A 77 16.93 16.72 8.56
C GLN A 77 17.25 16.11 9.92
N VAL A 78 16.55 15.05 10.33
CA VAL A 78 16.85 14.34 11.59
C VAL A 78 18.27 13.77 11.59
N ARG A 79 18.69 13.14 10.49
CA ARG A 79 20.06 12.66 10.32
C ARG A 79 21.08 13.80 10.42
N GLU A 80 20.82 14.93 9.78
CA GLU A 80 21.70 16.10 9.78
C GLU A 80 21.84 16.77 11.16
N MET A 81 20.82 16.65 12.01
CA MET A 81 20.91 17.02 13.43
C MET A 81 21.87 16.10 14.22
N GLY A 82 22.27 14.96 13.66
CA GLY A 82 23.11 13.96 14.33
C GLY A 82 22.33 13.03 15.26
N ALA A 83 21.00 12.95 15.11
CA ALA A 83 20.18 11.97 15.83
C ALA A 83 20.36 10.57 15.21
N GLN A 84 20.51 9.54 16.03
CA GLN A 84 20.76 8.18 15.54
C GLN A 84 19.48 7.36 15.36
N TRP A 85 18.40 7.76 16.03
CA TRP A 85 17.13 7.04 16.02
C TRP A 85 15.94 7.98 16.01
N VAL A 86 14.84 7.49 15.46
CA VAL A 86 13.54 8.16 15.48
C VAL A 86 12.54 7.30 16.23
N VAL A 87 11.49 7.93 16.75
CA VAL A 87 10.33 7.21 17.28
C VAL A 87 9.10 7.75 16.60
N ASP A 88 8.25 6.87 16.09
CA ASP A 88 6.93 7.23 15.59
C ASP A 88 5.91 6.21 16.11
N LEU A 89 4.63 6.59 16.10
CA LEU A 89 3.54 5.70 16.46
C LEU A 89 3.01 5.05 15.20
N PHE A 90 2.79 3.73 15.21
CA PHE A 90 2.09 3.01 14.15
C PHE A 90 0.69 2.58 14.63
N PRO A 91 -0.33 3.44 14.51
CA PRO A 91 -1.66 3.14 15.06
C PRO A 91 -2.28 1.95 14.36
N TRP A 92 -2.99 1.13 15.13
CA TRP A 92 -3.72 -0.01 14.60
C TRP A 92 -4.78 0.38 13.56
N ALA A 93 -5.37 1.57 13.70
CA ALA A 93 -6.32 2.10 12.72
C ALA A 93 -5.70 2.29 11.31
N TYR A 94 -4.39 2.54 11.22
CA TYR A 94 -3.69 2.70 9.95
C TYR A 94 -3.24 1.37 9.38
N VAL A 95 -2.77 0.47 10.25
CA VAL A 95 -2.32 -0.88 9.89
C VAL A 95 -3.49 -1.81 9.58
N GLN A 96 -4.65 -1.64 10.21
CA GLN A 96 -5.82 -2.52 10.07
C GLN A 96 -7.10 -1.72 9.78
N PRO A 97 -7.15 -0.95 8.68
CA PRO A 97 -8.24 0.01 8.44
C PRO A 97 -9.57 -0.64 8.07
N ARG A 98 -9.54 -1.89 7.58
CA ARG A 98 -10.70 -2.56 6.96
C ARG A 98 -11.29 -3.71 7.78
N GLY A 99 -10.70 -4.02 8.94
CA GLY A 99 -11.19 -5.05 9.86
C GLY A 99 -10.19 -6.17 10.18
N PRO A 100 -10.57 -7.16 11.01
CA PRO A 100 -9.65 -8.03 11.75
C PRO A 100 -8.66 -8.87 10.93
N ARG A 101 -8.88 -9.03 9.63
CA ARG A 101 -8.02 -9.83 8.73
C ARG A 101 -7.45 -9.02 7.57
N ALA A 102 -7.63 -7.71 7.58
CA ALA A 102 -7.23 -6.82 6.50
C ALA A 102 -6.15 -5.86 6.99
N PHE A 103 -4.90 -6.32 6.88
CA PHE A 103 -3.72 -5.54 7.24
C PHE A 103 -3.18 -4.76 6.04
N ASP A 104 -2.68 -3.56 6.28
CA ASP A 104 -2.02 -2.68 5.34
C ASP A 104 -0.78 -2.07 6.01
N TRP A 105 0.36 -2.71 5.77
CA TRP A 105 1.65 -2.31 6.35
C TRP A 105 2.37 -1.24 5.53
N ARG A 106 1.83 -0.85 4.37
CA ARG A 106 2.53 0.01 3.41
C ARG A 106 3.08 1.30 4.03
N GLY A 107 2.27 2.00 4.82
CA GLY A 107 2.69 3.26 5.45
C GLY A 107 3.85 3.06 6.43
N ALA A 108 3.82 1.97 7.20
CA ALA A 108 4.90 1.61 8.11
C ALA A 108 6.16 1.19 7.33
N ASP A 109 6.01 0.33 6.31
CA ASP A 109 7.12 -0.13 5.47
C ASP A 109 7.83 1.03 4.76
N LEU A 110 7.07 2.03 4.27
CA LEU A 110 7.63 3.25 3.68
C LEU A 110 8.46 4.04 4.68
N MET A 111 7.92 4.29 5.88
CA MET A 111 8.63 5.01 6.94
C MET A 111 9.93 4.29 7.31
N ILE A 112 9.87 2.98 7.56
CA ILE A 112 11.05 2.17 7.93
C ILE A 112 12.09 2.17 6.81
N ALA A 113 11.66 2.02 5.55
CA ALA A 113 12.57 2.02 4.40
C ALA A 113 13.31 3.35 4.27
N HIS A 114 12.61 4.47 4.35
CA HIS A 114 13.22 5.80 4.28
C HIS A 114 14.10 6.11 5.50
N ALA A 115 13.72 5.68 6.71
CA ALA A 115 14.54 5.88 7.91
C ALA A 115 15.87 5.11 7.81
N LYS A 116 15.81 3.82 7.42
CA LYS A 116 17.01 3.01 7.17
C LYS A 116 17.89 3.59 6.08
N GLN A 117 17.29 4.13 5.02
CA GLN A 117 18.03 4.79 3.94
C GLN A 117 18.85 5.99 4.43
N GLN A 118 18.36 6.69 5.46
CA GLN A 118 19.07 7.79 6.12
C GLN A 118 20.10 7.34 7.18
N GLY A 119 20.21 6.04 7.43
CA GLY A 119 21.06 5.47 8.48
C GLY A 119 20.48 5.62 9.89
N LEU A 120 19.17 5.85 10.00
CA LEU A 120 18.45 6.00 11.27
C LEU A 120 17.88 4.65 11.74
N GLU A 121 17.91 4.42 13.04
CA GLU A 121 17.15 3.36 13.71
C GLU A 121 15.73 3.85 14.04
N VAL A 122 14.78 2.92 14.20
CA VAL A 122 13.37 3.18 14.53
C VAL A 122 12.95 2.31 15.72
#